data_AF-A0A956HW86-F1
#
_entry.id   AF-A0A956HW86-F1
#
_cell.length_a   1.000
_cell.length_b   1.000
_cell.length_c   1.000
_cell.angle_alpha   90.00
_cell.angle_beta   90.00
_cell.angle_gamma   90.00
#
_symmetry.space_group_name_H-M   'P 1'
#
loop_
_entity.id
_entity.type
_entity.pdbx_description
1 polymer ?
#
loop_
_entity_poly.entity_id
_entity_poly.type
_entity_poly.pdbx_seq_one_letter_code
_entity_poly.pdbx_strand_id
1 'polypeptide(L)'
;MLDTILSIFGIGGEKKPNFAALNPDDVDGYYRASHEIDQAERESPEALKATYARYGLKNEDHWDEVRGAFAMRHKNNPDFAFGAARVGLEVQIKDMAAKSYAFPMNVLDPVDGVTLDRLAYIVASAEAAGPSAYAQFGLDPARFERIQSEWSSRMSASADPFSANILSSQYHVYLLQARGVVSRGGAAF
;
A
#
# COMPACT_ATOMS: atom_id res chain seq x y z
N MET A 1 -21.30 5.04 -43.88
CA MET A 1 -21.44 6.42 -43.38
C MET A 1 -21.52 6.48 -41.85
N LEU A 2 -20.84 5.56 -41.14
CA LEU A 2 -20.69 5.57 -39.67
C LEU A 2 -19.20 5.69 -39.25
N ASP A 3 -18.26 5.42 -40.15
CA ASP A 3 -16.81 5.45 -39.85
C ASP A 3 -16.20 6.86 -39.74
N THR A 4 -16.92 7.90 -40.14
CA THR A 4 -16.43 9.29 -40.11
C THR A 4 -16.73 10.01 -38.80
N ILE A 5 -17.63 9.49 -37.96
CA ILE A 5 -18.00 10.14 -36.68
C ILE A 5 -17.09 9.70 -35.52
N LEU A 6 -16.48 8.51 -35.60
CA LEU A 6 -15.53 8.03 -34.57
C LEU A 6 -14.10 8.56 -34.74
N SER A 7 -13.75 9.05 -35.94
CA SER A 7 -12.42 9.62 -36.23
C SER A 7 -12.25 11.06 -35.75
N ILE A 8 -13.35 11.77 -35.41
CA ILE A 8 -13.31 13.15 -34.89
C ILE A 8 -13.10 13.18 -33.36
N PHE A 9 -13.39 12.08 -32.65
CA PHE A 9 -13.23 11.97 -31.18
C PHE A 9 -11.99 11.19 -30.71
N GLY A 10 -11.00 10.95 -31.58
CA GLY A 10 -9.70 10.40 -31.16
C GLY A 10 -9.76 9.01 -30.50
N ILE A 11 -10.82 8.22 -30.73
CA ILE A 11 -10.92 6.84 -30.26
C ILE A 11 -10.24 5.96 -31.31
N GLY A 12 -8.91 6.05 -31.35
CA GLY A 12 -8.08 5.44 -32.37
C GLY A 12 -6.71 5.08 -31.83
N GLY A 13 -6.71 4.24 -30.80
CA GLY A 13 -5.52 3.68 -30.16
C GLY A 13 -5.71 3.67 -28.66
N GLU A 14 -6.00 2.51 -28.07
CA GLU A 14 -5.79 2.32 -26.62
C GLU A 14 -4.31 2.63 -26.35
N LYS A 15 -4.04 3.84 -25.84
CA LYS A 15 -2.71 4.22 -25.36
C LYS A 15 -2.40 3.20 -24.26
N LYS A 16 -1.44 2.30 -24.52
CA LYS A 16 -1.05 1.28 -23.55
C LYS A 16 -0.78 1.98 -22.21
N PRO A 17 -1.24 1.42 -21.08
CA PRO A 17 -0.98 1.98 -19.77
C PRO A 17 0.52 2.26 -19.62
N ASN A 18 0.85 3.49 -19.26
CA ASN A 18 2.23 3.92 -19.13
C ASN A 18 2.62 3.87 -17.66
N PHE A 19 3.61 3.05 -17.33
CA PHE A 19 4.13 2.87 -15.96
C PHE A 19 5.52 3.51 -15.79
N ALA A 20 6.00 4.26 -16.78
CA ALA A 20 7.36 4.77 -16.84
C ALA A 20 8.40 3.65 -16.61
N ALA A 21 9.37 3.85 -15.72
CA ALA A 21 10.36 2.83 -15.35
C ALA A 21 9.92 1.97 -14.14
N LEU A 22 8.72 2.17 -13.60
CA LEU A 22 8.24 1.43 -12.43
C LEU A 22 7.73 0.04 -12.84
N ASN A 23 7.93 -0.94 -11.96
CA ASN A 23 7.35 -2.26 -12.12
C ASN A 23 5.84 -2.19 -11.83
N PRO A 24 4.95 -2.53 -12.78
CA PRO A 24 3.50 -2.45 -12.58
C PRO A 24 2.96 -3.48 -11.58
N ASP A 25 3.76 -4.45 -11.13
CA ASP A 25 3.36 -5.42 -10.10
C ASP A 25 3.89 -5.07 -8.71
N ASP A 26 4.76 -4.06 -8.60
CA ASP A 26 5.37 -3.64 -7.34
C ASP A 26 4.63 -2.43 -6.74
N VAL A 27 3.56 -2.75 -6.00
CA VAL A 27 2.73 -1.75 -5.30
C VAL A 27 3.56 -0.91 -4.32
N ASP A 28 4.45 -1.53 -3.57
CA ASP A 28 5.29 -0.81 -2.59
C ASP A 28 6.34 0.05 -3.30
N GLY A 29 6.92 -0.45 -4.40
CA GLY A 29 7.78 0.33 -5.28
C GLY A 29 7.10 1.58 -5.81
N TYR A 30 5.84 1.49 -6.24
CA TYR A 30 5.03 2.65 -6.65
C TYR A 30 4.84 3.65 -5.51
N TYR A 31 4.43 3.20 -4.32
CA TYR A 31 4.20 4.12 -3.20
C TYR A 31 5.48 4.73 -2.64
N ARG A 32 6.62 4.01 -2.68
CA ARG A 32 7.94 4.58 -2.37
C ARG A 32 8.32 5.66 -3.39
N ALA A 33 8.12 5.41 -4.68
CA ALA A 33 8.35 6.42 -5.71
C ALA A 33 7.47 7.65 -5.53
N SER A 34 6.18 7.46 -5.25
CA SER A 34 5.25 8.56 -4.93
C SER A 34 5.72 9.36 -3.73
N HIS A 35 6.18 8.71 -2.66
CA HIS A 35 6.68 9.41 -1.48
C HIS A 35 7.95 10.22 -1.79
N GLU A 36 8.90 9.66 -2.55
CA GLU A 36 10.12 10.37 -2.94
C GLU A 36 9.83 11.59 -3.83
N ILE A 37 8.85 11.48 -4.74
CA ILE A 37 8.40 12.59 -5.58
C ILE A 37 7.80 13.71 -4.72
N ASP A 38 6.91 13.38 -3.78
CA ASP A 38 6.29 14.36 -2.88
C ASP A 38 7.33 15.08 -1.99
N GLN A 39 8.40 14.39 -1.58
CA GLN A 39 9.48 15.01 -0.82
C GLN A 39 10.32 15.93 -1.70
N ALA A 40 10.66 15.49 -2.92
CA ALA A 40 11.45 16.27 -3.85
C ALA A 40 10.72 17.55 -4.30
N GLU A 41 9.39 17.49 -4.46
CA GLU A 41 8.54 18.65 -4.76
C GLU A 41 8.64 19.72 -3.65
N ARG A 42 8.70 19.30 -2.38
CA ARG A 42 8.83 20.22 -1.23
C ARG A 42 10.25 20.77 -1.06
N GLU A 43 11.26 20.07 -1.57
CA GLU A 43 12.66 20.46 -1.46
C GLU A 43 13.03 21.53 -2.48
N SER A 44 12.87 21.25 -3.78
CA SER A 44 13.17 22.21 -4.85
C SER A 44 12.72 21.71 -6.23
N PRO A 45 12.50 22.61 -7.22
CA PRO A 45 12.27 22.20 -8.61
C PRO A 45 13.39 21.33 -9.20
N GLU A 46 14.64 21.57 -8.80
CA GLU A 46 15.79 20.78 -9.23
C GLU A 46 15.76 19.35 -8.67
N ALA A 47 15.42 19.18 -7.39
CA ALA A 47 15.24 17.89 -6.75
C ALA A 47 14.09 17.11 -7.39
N LEU A 48 12.96 17.79 -7.68
CA LEU A 48 11.82 17.18 -8.36
C LEU A 48 12.20 16.68 -9.76
N LYS A 49 12.88 17.51 -10.55
CA LYS A 49 13.35 17.12 -11.89
C LYS A 49 14.33 15.94 -11.84
N ALA A 50 15.24 15.91 -10.88
CA ALA A 50 16.17 14.79 -10.69
C ALA A 50 15.43 13.50 -10.30
N THR A 51 14.42 13.60 -9.44
CA THR A 51 13.59 12.47 -9.02
C THR A 51 12.73 11.94 -10.16
N TYR A 52 12.17 12.82 -11.00
CA TYR A 52 11.50 12.41 -12.23
C TYR A 52 12.41 11.65 -13.18
N ALA A 53 13.62 12.15 -13.42
CA ALA A 53 14.58 11.43 -14.25
C ALA A 53 14.92 10.03 -13.70
N ARG A 54 15.07 9.88 -12.37
CA ARG A 54 15.33 8.58 -11.72
C ARG A 54 14.23 7.54 -11.97
N TYR A 55 12.97 7.95 -12.03
CA TYR A 55 11.83 7.06 -12.25
C TYR A 55 11.37 6.99 -13.72
N GLY A 56 12.14 7.58 -14.64
CA GLY A 56 11.77 7.62 -16.06
C GLY A 56 10.56 8.53 -16.35
N LEU A 57 10.24 9.45 -15.44
CA LEU A 57 9.18 10.44 -15.58
C LEU A 57 9.71 11.67 -16.32
N LYS A 58 8.81 12.36 -17.04
CA LYS A 58 9.17 13.52 -17.88
C LYS A 58 8.84 14.83 -17.18
N ASN A 59 7.67 14.87 -16.55
CA ASN A 59 7.03 16.01 -15.93
C ASN A 59 5.84 15.52 -15.08
N GLU A 60 5.13 16.46 -14.45
CA GLU A 60 3.92 16.19 -13.66
C GLU A 60 2.84 15.49 -14.48
N ASP A 61 2.55 15.95 -15.71
CA ASP A 61 1.52 15.32 -16.54
C ASP A 61 1.82 13.84 -16.82
N HIS A 62 3.10 13.49 -17.03
CA HIS A 62 3.51 12.10 -17.20
C HIS A 62 3.39 11.32 -15.88
N TRP A 63 3.60 11.96 -14.73
CA TRP A 63 3.36 11.36 -13.42
C TRP A 63 1.87 11.09 -13.17
N ASP A 64 0.99 12.02 -13.53
CA ASP A 64 -0.47 11.83 -13.50
C ASP A 64 -0.94 10.64 -14.33
N GLU A 65 -0.39 10.50 -15.54
CA GLU A 65 -0.67 9.33 -16.40
C GLU A 65 -0.27 8.02 -15.71
N VAL A 66 0.90 7.99 -15.07
CA VAL A 66 1.41 6.81 -14.35
C VAL A 66 0.54 6.50 -13.13
N ARG A 67 0.18 7.50 -12.32
CA ARG A 67 -0.74 7.33 -11.17
C ARG A 67 -2.07 6.74 -11.62
N GLY A 68 -2.64 7.27 -12.71
CA GLY A 68 -3.87 6.75 -13.31
C GLY A 68 -3.74 5.29 -13.77
N ALA A 69 -2.61 4.92 -14.39
CA ALA A 69 -2.35 3.56 -14.83
C ALA A 69 -2.27 2.57 -13.65
N PHE A 70 -1.58 2.93 -12.56
CA PHE A 70 -1.52 2.11 -11.34
C PHE A 70 -2.89 1.97 -10.68
N ALA A 71 -3.64 3.07 -10.53
CA ALA A 71 -4.98 3.05 -9.95
C ALA A 71 -5.94 2.15 -10.75
N MET A 72 -5.88 2.21 -12.08
CA MET A 72 -6.69 1.34 -12.94
C MET A 72 -6.28 -0.13 -12.85
N ARG A 73 -4.97 -0.43 -12.84
CA ARG A 73 -4.44 -1.79 -12.74
C ARG A 73 -4.84 -2.45 -11.42
N HIS A 74 -4.77 -1.72 -10.32
CA HIS A 74 -4.94 -2.24 -8.97
C HIS A 74 -6.27 -1.86 -8.31
N LYS A 75 -7.27 -1.43 -9.09
CA LYS A 75 -8.58 -0.97 -8.58
C LYS A 75 -9.26 -1.93 -7.59
N ASN A 76 -9.02 -3.24 -7.74
CA ASN A 76 -9.60 -4.29 -6.90
C ASN A 76 -8.54 -4.99 -6.02
N ASN A 77 -7.31 -4.47 -5.97
CA ASN A 77 -6.24 -5.04 -5.16
C ASN A 77 -6.26 -4.40 -3.76
N PRO A 78 -6.61 -5.15 -2.69
CA PRO A 78 -6.57 -4.60 -1.34
C PRO A 78 -5.17 -4.11 -0.95
N ASP A 79 -4.10 -4.77 -1.40
CA ASP A 79 -2.73 -4.35 -1.07
C ASP A 79 -2.40 -2.95 -1.62
N PHE A 80 -3.06 -2.54 -2.72
CA PHE A 80 -2.91 -1.18 -3.25
C PHE A 80 -3.63 -0.15 -2.38
N ALA A 81 -4.77 -0.49 -1.77
CA ALA A 81 -5.47 0.41 -0.86
C ALA A 81 -4.67 0.70 0.42
N PHE A 82 -3.85 -0.24 0.89
CA PHE A 82 -3.06 -0.11 2.12
C PHE A 82 -1.60 0.30 1.87
N GLY A 83 -1.08 0.14 0.65
CA GLY A 83 0.33 0.35 0.32
C GLY A 83 0.86 1.74 0.70
N ALA A 84 0.06 2.80 0.52
CA ALA A 84 0.43 4.16 0.92
C ALA A 84 0.77 4.26 2.42
N ALA A 85 -0.10 3.71 3.26
CA ALA A 85 0.07 3.77 4.70
C ALA A 85 1.13 2.78 5.19
N ARG A 86 1.34 1.65 4.50
CA ARG A 86 2.47 0.73 4.75
C ARG A 86 3.82 1.40 4.49
N VAL A 87 4.01 1.98 3.30
CA VAL A 87 5.25 2.69 2.95
C VAL A 87 5.47 3.90 3.87
N GLY A 88 4.41 4.62 4.24
CA GLY A 88 4.51 5.73 5.20
C GLY A 88 5.07 5.29 6.55
N LEU A 89 4.65 4.12 7.06
CA LEU A 89 5.18 3.53 8.29
C LEU A 89 6.66 3.11 8.14
N GLU A 90 7.03 2.48 7.02
CA GLU A 90 8.42 2.11 6.74
C GLU A 90 9.34 3.35 6.76
N VAL A 91 8.93 4.43 6.10
CA VAL A 91 9.68 5.68 6.05
C VAL A 91 9.77 6.30 7.44
N GLN A 92 8.66 6.35 8.19
CA GLN A 92 8.66 6.85 9.57
C GLN A 92 9.67 6.11 10.44
N ILE A 93 9.67 4.77 10.41
CA ILE A 93 10.60 3.95 11.19
C ILE A 93 12.04 4.19 10.73
N LYS A 94 12.30 4.29 9.42
CA LYS A 94 13.63 4.59 8.88
C LYS A 94 14.15 5.96 9.34
N ASP A 95 13.32 7.00 9.30
CA ASP A 95 13.67 8.34 9.75
C ASP A 95 13.97 8.39 11.25
N MET A 96 13.23 7.61 12.04
CA MET A 96 13.46 7.49 13.46
C MET A 96 14.73 6.70 13.79
N ALA A 97 15.01 5.64 13.02
CA ALA A 97 16.26 4.90 13.12
C ALA A 97 17.48 5.78 12.80
N ALA A 98 17.37 6.63 11.77
CA ALA A 98 18.40 7.62 11.43
C ALA A 98 18.61 8.65 12.55
N LYS A 99 17.59 8.92 13.37
CA LYS A 99 17.63 9.84 14.52
C LYS A 99 18.07 9.17 15.84
N SER A 100 18.76 8.03 15.75
CA SER A 100 19.34 7.25 16.88
C SER A 100 18.37 6.37 17.68
N TYR A 101 17.15 6.11 17.19
CA TYR A 101 16.29 5.09 17.80
C TYR A 101 16.60 3.68 17.26
N ALA A 102 17.09 2.79 18.10
CA ALA A 102 17.33 1.40 17.70
C ALA A 102 16.03 0.58 17.80
N PHE A 103 15.34 0.41 16.67
CA PHE A 103 14.20 -0.52 16.62
C PHE A 103 14.65 -1.96 16.79
N PRO A 104 13.81 -2.83 17.38
CA PRO A 104 14.02 -4.28 17.34
C PRO A 104 14.26 -4.73 15.90
N MET A 105 15.23 -5.64 15.70
CA MET A 105 15.38 -6.32 14.41
C MET A 105 14.10 -7.06 14.14
N ASN A 106 13.46 -6.83 12.98
CA ASN A 106 12.19 -7.41 12.51
C ASN A 106 10.89 -6.65 12.82
N VAL A 107 10.93 -5.42 13.35
CA VAL A 107 9.72 -4.70 13.81
C VAL A 107 8.58 -4.65 12.77
N LEU A 108 8.90 -4.58 11.47
CA LEU A 108 7.92 -4.61 10.38
C LEU A 108 7.93 -5.90 9.56
N ASP A 109 8.79 -6.86 9.87
CA ASP A 109 8.93 -8.06 9.05
C ASP A 109 7.62 -8.85 9.04
N PRO A 110 7.12 -9.28 7.87
CA PRO A 110 5.90 -10.07 7.79
C PRO A 110 5.98 -11.35 8.62
N VAL A 111 4.90 -11.67 9.33
CA VAL A 111 4.79 -12.93 10.08
C VAL A 111 4.16 -13.97 9.16
N ASP A 112 4.91 -15.02 8.80
CA ASP A 112 4.48 -16.04 7.83
C ASP A 112 3.97 -15.46 6.49
N GLY A 113 4.55 -14.34 6.05
CA GLY A 113 4.15 -13.61 4.85
C GLY A 113 2.96 -12.65 5.03
N VAL A 114 2.46 -12.48 6.25
CA VAL A 114 1.37 -11.54 6.58
C VAL A 114 1.93 -10.28 7.22
N THR A 115 1.84 -9.18 6.47
CA THR A 115 2.16 -7.82 6.95
C THR A 115 1.09 -7.31 7.93
N LEU A 116 1.38 -6.23 8.66
CA LEU A 116 0.47 -5.66 9.67
C LEU A 116 -0.86 -5.17 9.06
N ASP A 117 -0.80 -4.53 7.89
CA ASP A 117 -1.98 -4.09 7.13
C ASP A 117 -2.82 -5.29 6.63
N ARG A 118 -2.15 -6.35 6.17
CA ARG A 118 -2.82 -7.59 5.75
C ARG A 118 -3.50 -8.27 6.93
N LEU A 119 -2.87 -8.32 8.11
CA LEU A 119 -3.50 -8.81 9.34
C LEU A 119 -4.79 -8.03 9.62
N ALA A 120 -4.74 -6.70 9.59
CA ALA A 120 -5.91 -5.86 9.82
C ALA A 120 -7.04 -6.13 8.81
N TYR A 121 -6.70 -6.36 7.54
CA TYR A 121 -7.67 -6.72 6.51
C TYR A 121 -8.31 -8.10 6.74
N ILE A 122 -7.51 -9.10 7.13
CA ILE A 122 -7.99 -10.44 7.46
C ILE A 122 -8.95 -10.38 8.66
N VAL A 123 -8.59 -9.62 9.71
CA VAL A 123 -9.43 -9.43 10.90
C VAL A 123 -10.75 -8.75 10.55
N ALA A 124 -10.72 -7.65 9.80
CA ALA A 124 -11.94 -6.96 9.36
C ALA A 124 -12.85 -7.87 8.50
N SER A 125 -12.25 -8.71 7.65
CA SER A 125 -13.00 -9.66 6.82
C SER A 125 -13.67 -10.75 7.67
N ALA A 126 -12.97 -11.26 8.69
CA ALA A 126 -13.50 -12.24 9.62
C ALA A 126 -14.58 -11.67 10.56
N GLU A 127 -14.46 -10.39 10.95
CA GLU A 127 -15.52 -9.69 11.70
C GLU A 127 -16.82 -9.58 10.87
N ALA A 128 -16.71 -9.40 9.55
CA ALA A 128 -17.85 -9.24 8.66
C ALA A 128 -18.48 -10.58 8.20
N ALA A 129 -17.66 -11.56 7.84
CA ALA A 129 -18.09 -12.81 7.20
C ALA A 129 -17.93 -14.05 8.09
N GLY A 130 -17.38 -13.89 9.29
CA GLY A 130 -17.03 -14.98 10.20
C GLY A 130 -15.67 -15.63 9.92
N PRO A 131 -15.23 -16.59 10.76
CA PRO A 131 -13.91 -17.20 10.70
C PRO A 131 -13.58 -17.96 9.39
N SER A 132 -14.58 -18.25 8.56
CA SER A 132 -14.37 -18.85 7.24
C SER A 132 -13.61 -17.93 6.27
N ALA A 133 -13.58 -16.62 6.53
CA ALA A 133 -12.83 -15.65 5.74
C ALA A 133 -11.32 -15.94 5.67
N TYR A 134 -10.74 -16.62 6.66
CA TYR A 134 -9.31 -16.96 6.67
C TYR A 134 -8.88 -17.79 5.46
N ALA A 135 -9.77 -18.69 4.98
CA ALA A 135 -9.51 -19.53 3.83
C ALA A 135 -9.29 -18.73 2.53
N GLN A 136 -9.92 -17.56 2.41
CA GLN A 136 -9.73 -16.66 1.26
C GLN A 136 -8.29 -16.13 1.17
N PHE A 137 -7.56 -16.17 2.28
CA PHE A 137 -6.18 -15.75 2.40
C PHE A 137 -5.20 -16.93 2.47
N GLY A 138 -5.67 -18.16 2.24
CA GLY A 138 -4.85 -19.37 2.37
C GLY A 138 -4.38 -19.64 3.80
N LEU A 139 -5.17 -19.21 4.79
CA LEU A 139 -4.89 -19.42 6.21
C LEU A 139 -5.88 -20.42 6.81
N ASP A 140 -5.35 -21.41 7.51
CA ASP A 140 -6.14 -22.21 8.46
C ASP A 140 -6.22 -21.49 9.83
N PRO A 141 -7.18 -21.86 10.70
CA PRO A 141 -7.35 -21.19 12.00
C PRO A 141 -6.09 -21.22 12.88
N ALA A 142 -5.36 -22.34 12.91
CA ALA A 142 -4.16 -22.47 13.73
C ALA A 142 -3.01 -21.59 13.21
N ARG A 143 -2.87 -21.45 11.90
CA ARG A 143 -1.92 -20.53 11.26
C ARG A 143 -2.29 -19.09 11.54
N PHE A 144 -3.57 -18.74 11.43
CA PHE A 144 -4.04 -17.40 11.76
C PHE A 144 -3.77 -17.05 13.24
N GLU A 145 -4.09 -17.95 14.17
CA GLU A 145 -3.83 -17.74 15.61
C GLU A 145 -2.34 -17.49 15.89
N ARG A 146 -1.42 -18.22 15.25
CA ARG A 146 0.02 -17.99 15.39
C ARG A 146 0.42 -16.59 14.88
N ILE A 147 -0.04 -16.22 13.69
CA ILE A 147 0.24 -14.92 13.08
C ILE A 147 -0.29 -13.79 13.97
N GLN A 148 -1.53 -13.93 14.43
CA GLN A 148 -2.17 -12.96 15.31
C GLN A 148 -1.43 -12.85 16.64
N SER A 149 -1.05 -13.98 17.25
CA SER A 149 -0.33 -14.00 18.52
C SER A 149 1.04 -13.32 18.43
N GLU A 150 1.79 -13.54 17.35
CA GLU A 150 3.09 -12.89 17.14
C GLU A 150 2.93 -11.38 16.95
N TRP A 151 1.98 -10.94 16.12
CA TRP A 151 1.70 -9.51 15.96
C TRP A 151 1.20 -8.86 17.26
N SER A 152 0.32 -9.54 18.01
CA SER A 152 -0.12 -9.08 19.34
C SER A 152 1.04 -8.99 20.32
N SER A 153 2.01 -9.92 20.27
CA SER A 153 3.23 -9.85 21.08
C SER A 153 4.03 -8.60 20.77
N ARG A 154 4.25 -8.28 19.47
CA ARG A 154 4.96 -7.07 19.03
C ARG A 154 4.25 -5.76 19.41
N MET A 155 2.91 -5.78 19.46
CA MET A 155 2.09 -4.63 19.87
C MET A 155 1.89 -4.53 21.39
N SER A 156 2.36 -5.50 22.17
CA SER A 156 2.13 -5.57 23.61
C SER A 156 3.06 -4.64 24.38
N ALA A 157 2.63 -4.23 25.58
CA ALA A 157 3.47 -3.45 26.50
C ALA A 157 4.70 -4.22 27.03
N SER A 158 4.75 -5.55 26.86
CA SER A 158 5.91 -6.39 27.15
C SER A 158 6.97 -6.38 26.05
N ALA A 159 6.65 -5.87 24.85
CA ALA A 159 7.63 -5.57 23.83
C ALA A 159 8.31 -4.22 24.12
N ASP A 160 9.18 -3.78 23.22
CA ASP A 160 9.75 -2.44 23.27
C ASP A 160 8.62 -1.37 23.24
N PRO A 161 8.44 -0.56 24.30
CA PRO A 161 7.22 0.26 24.46
C PRO A 161 6.95 1.24 23.32
N PHE A 162 8.02 1.75 22.71
CA PHE A 162 7.90 2.73 21.64
C PHE A 162 7.49 2.07 20.31
N SER A 163 8.16 0.98 19.91
CA SER A 163 7.74 0.23 18.72
C SER A 163 6.35 -0.38 18.88
N ALA A 164 6.01 -0.90 20.08
CA ALA A 164 4.68 -1.41 20.38
C ALA A 164 3.59 -0.34 20.20
N ASN A 165 3.84 0.90 20.65
CA ASN A 165 2.92 2.01 20.46
C ASN A 165 2.73 2.36 18.98
N ILE A 166 3.82 2.43 18.20
CA ILE A 166 3.74 2.66 16.75
C ILE A 166 2.92 1.56 16.08
N LEU A 167 3.26 0.29 16.31
CA LEU A 167 2.58 -0.84 15.68
C LEU A 167 1.10 -0.89 16.06
N SER A 168 0.76 -0.70 17.33
CA SER A 168 -0.62 -0.69 17.80
C SER A 168 -1.43 0.46 17.19
N SER A 169 -0.86 1.66 17.14
CA SER A 169 -1.49 2.84 16.53
C SER A 169 -1.73 2.63 15.03
N GLN A 170 -0.75 2.09 14.32
CA GLN A 170 -0.85 1.83 12.88
C GLN A 170 -1.81 0.70 12.57
N TYR A 171 -1.78 -0.38 13.36
CA TYR A 171 -2.76 -1.46 13.26
C TYR A 171 -4.19 -0.95 13.40
N HIS A 172 -4.44 -0.04 14.35
CA HIS A 172 -5.75 0.58 14.51
C HIS A 172 -6.19 1.35 13.25
N VAL A 173 -5.28 2.14 12.67
CA VAL A 173 -5.54 2.87 11.41
C VAL A 173 -5.85 1.90 10.26
N TYR A 174 -5.04 0.86 10.07
CA TYR A 174 -5.29 -0.15 9.04
C TYR A 174 -6.61 -0.87 9.25
N LEU A 175 -6.98 -1.19 10.50
CA LEU A 175 -8.22 -1.88 10.80
C LEU A 175 -9.44 -1.01 10.48
N LEU A 176 -9.41 0.29 10.79
CA LEU A 176 -10.46 1.23 10.40
C LEU A 176 -10.58 1.35 8.89
N GLN A 177 -9.45 1.48 8.19
CA GLN A 177 -9.43 1.51 6.72
C GLN A 177 -9.99 0.21 6.13
N ALA A 178 -9.56 -0.95 6.66
CA ALA A 178 -9.99 -2.26 6.23
C ALA A 178 -11.49 -2.48 6.42
N ARG A 179 -12.05 -2.10 7.56
CA ARG A 179 -13.50 -2.12 7.78
C ARG A 179 -14.23 -1.25 6.76
N GLY A 180 -13.68 -0.09 6.41
CA GLY A 180 -14.22 0.77 5.35
C GLY A 180 -14.15 0.14 3.95
N VAL A 181 -13.11 -0.65 3.66
CA VAL A 181 -12.99 -1.40 2.39
C VAL A 181 -13.96 -2.58 2.35
N VAL A 182 -13.98 -3.42 3.39
CA VAL A 182 -14.84 -4.60 3.50
C VAL A 182 -16.33 -4.21 3.45
N SER A 183 -16.73 -3.16 4.17
CA SER A 183 -18.12 -2.68 4.17
C SER A 183 -18.59 -2.17 2.80
N ARG A 184 -17.70 -1.56 2.00
CA ARG A 184 -17.99 -1.14 0.62
C ARG A 184 -17.99 -2.32 -0.37
N GLY A 185 -17.15 -3.33 -0.12
CA GLY A 185 -17.11 -4.57 -0.91
C GLY A 185 -18.33 -5.48 -0.72
N GLY A 186 -19.05 -5.35 0.41
CA GLY A 186 -20.29 -6.09 0.67
C GLY A 186 -21.51 -5.65 -0.16
N ALA A 187 -21.41 -4.56 -0.92
CA ALA A 187 -22.49 -4.04 -1.77
C ALA A 187 -22.36 -4.40 -3.26
N ALA A 188 -21.38 -5.21 -3.65
CA ALA A 188 -21.19 -5.61 -5.05
C ALA A 188 -20.62 -7.02 -5.16
N PHE A 189 -21.52 -8.00 -5.19
CA PHE A 189 -21.35 -9.28 -5.88
C PHE A 189 -22.65 -9.64 -6.57
#